data_AF-A0A932WRG9-F1
#
_entry.id   AF-A0A932WRG9-F1
#
_cell.length_a   1.000
_cell.length_b   1.000
_cell.length_c   1.000
_cell.angle_alpha   90.00
_cell.angle_beta   90.00
_cell.angle_gamma   90.00
#
_symmetry.space_group_name_H-M   'P 1'
#
loop_
_entity.id
_entity.type
_entity.pdbx_description
1 polymer ?
#
loop_
_entity_poly.entity_id
_entity_poly.type
_entity_poly.pdbx_seq_one_letter_code
_entity_poly.pdbx_strand_id
1 'polypeptide(L)'
;GPDGAFGFLRAVSATHLDILFRIHAEFDLALNVWYTPACFWGRMIVDKQAGTVESFRLWLPTDQPLNVHLTVAGMVPQGKTEPEYLQELKPKRGARIASQLDIVHVDQMELVSANPKLADELDWLDSIDMALAKHELTKAFYKFIGINWVPWETAVKVAGEQQKPILAVVLWGALDDQSC
;
A
#
# COMPACT_ATOMS: atom_id res chain seq x y z
N GLY A 1 1.43 4.96 -5.44
CA GLY A 1 1.62 6.29 -6.05
C GLY A 1 3.11 6.62 -6.18
N PRO A 2 3.52 7.57 -7.06
CA PRO A 2 4.92 7.85 -7.40
C PRO A 2 5.82 8.32 -6.24
N ASP A 3 5.27 8.59 -5.05
CA ASP A 3 6.02 9.05 -3.87
C ASP A 3 6.58 7.93 -2.96
N GLY A 4 6.44 6.65 -3.34
CA GLY A 4 7.19 5.50 -2.80
C GLY A 4 6.86 5.03 -1.37
N ALA A 5 6.67 5.95 -0.41
CA ALA A 5 6.43 5.65 0.99
C ALA A 5 5.84 6.85 1.75
N PHE A 6 4.93 6.58 2.71
CA PHE A 6 4.49 7.58 3.69
C PHE A 6 4.63 7.02 5.11
N GLY A 7 4.95 7.90 6.06
CA GLY A 7 5.02 7.60 7.48
C GLY A 7 4.04 8.45 8.30
N PHE A 8 3.64 7.94 9.46
CA PHE A 8 2.71 8.55 10.39
C PHE A 8 3.22 8.33 11.81
N LEU A 9 3.52 9.42 12.52
CA LEU A 9 3.86 9.35 13.94
C LEU A 9 2.59 9.02 14.73
N ARG A 10 2.47 7.78 15.21
CA ARG A 10 1.28 7.27 15.89
C ARG A 10 1.29 7.58 17.37
N ALA A 11 2.43 7.37 18.05
CA ALA A 11 2.52 7.58 19.49
C ALA A 11 3.91 8.08 19.90
N VAL A 12 3.95 8.75 21.05
CA VAL A 12 5.17 9.31 21.64
C VAL A 12 5.22 8.94 23.12
N SER A 13 6.36 8.41 23.56
CA SER A 13 6.65 8.24 24.97
C SER A 13 7.79 9.18 25.40
N ALA A 14 8.19 9.08 26.67
CA ALA A 14 9.35 9.81 27.17
C ALA A 14 10.61 9.49 26.33
N THR A 15 10.81 8.20 26.00
CA THR A 15 12.03 7.66 25.40
C THR A 15 11.89 7.23 23.94
N HIS A 16 10.68 6.94 23.45
CA HIS A 16 10.47 6.34 22.14
C HIS A 16 9.43 7.05 21.28
N LEU A 17 9.51 6.81 19.97
CA LEU A 17 8.50 7.13 18.98
C LEU A 17 7.94 5.84 18.38
N ASP A 18 6.63 5.81 18.15
CA ASP A 18 5.96 4.76 17.38
C ASP A 18 5.51 5.32 16.05
N ILE A 19 6.12 4.82 14.97
CA ILE A 19 5.89 5.30 13.61
C ILE A 19 5.26 4.16 12.81
N LEU A 20 4.04 4.39 12.33
CA LEU A 20 3.44 3.57 11.29
C LEU A 20 3.90 4.07 9.93
N PHE A 21 4.04 3.19 8.98
CA PHE A 21 4.37 3.58 7.62
C PHE A 21 3.76 2.59 6.63
N ARG A 22 3.69 3.02 5.38
CA ARG A 22 3.21 2.22 4.26
C ARG A 22 4.14 2.47 3.08
N ILE A 23 4.56 1.41 2.41
CA ILE A 23 5.48 1.49 1.28
C ILE A 23 4.99 0.64 0.11
N HIS A 24 5.42 1.03 -1.09
CA HIS A 24 5.44 0.12 -2.24
C HIS A 24 6.82 -0.50 -2.36
N ALA A 25 6.86 -1.81 -2.49
CA ALA A 25 8.09 -2.58 -2.67
C ALA A 25 7.86 -3.67 -3.70
N GLU A 26 8.89 -3.91 -4.51
CA GLU A 26 8.97 -5.00 -5.48
C GLU A 26 10.05 -5.97 -5.01
N PHE A 27 9.78 -7.27 -5.13
CA PHE A 27 10.68 -8.35 -4.74
C PHE A 27 11.17 -9.06 -5.98
N ASP A 28 12.50 -9.16 -6.09
CA ASP A 28 13.15 -10.07 -7.04
C ASP A 28 13.03 -11.49 -6.49
N LEU A 29 12.16 -12.30 -7.10
CA LEU A 29 11.96 -13.70 -6.68
C LEU A 29 12.96 -14.63 -7.37
N ALA A 30 13.33 -14.31 -8.60
CA ALA A 30 14.25 -15.07 -9.44
C ALA A 30 14.68 -14.20 -10.63
N LEU A 31 15.68 -14.66 -11.39
CA LEU A 31 16.12 -13.99 -12.62
C LEU A 31 14.92 -13.67 -13.52
N ASN A 32 14.67 -12.37 -13.74
CA ASN A 32 13.56 -11.84 -14.54
C ASN A 32 12.15 -12.09 -13.99
N VAL A 33 11.99 -12.37 -12.71
CA VAL A 33 10.70 -12.56 -12.05
C VAL A 33 10.58 -11.62 -10.86
N TRP A 34 9.68 -10.66 -10.98
CA TRP A 34 9.38 -9.71 -9.93
C TRP A 34 7.97 -9.89 -9.40
N TYR A 35 7.86 -9.76 -8.09
CA TYR A 35 6.61 -9.81 -7.37
C TYR A 35 6.37 -8.49 -6.65
N THR A 36 5.28 -7.83 -7.00
CA THR A 36 4.98 -6.47 -6.55
C THR A 36 3.59 -6.46 -5.91
N PRO A 37 3.52 -6.66 -4.59
CA PRO A 37 2.28 -6.50 -3.86
C PRO A 37 1.77 -5.07 -3.94
N ALA A 38 0.45 -4.95 -3.87
CA ALA A 38 -0.25 -3.69 -3.76
C ALA A 38 0.36 -2.75 -2.72
N CYS A 39 0.65 -3.23 -1.50
CA CYS A 39 1.34 -2.44 -0.49
C CYS A 39 1.88 -3.29 0.66
N PHE A 40 2.82 -2.70 1.41
CA PHE A 40 3.21 -3.19 2.73
C PHE A 40 2.84 -2.18 3.80
N TRP A 41 2.34 -2.69 4.91
CA TRP A 41 2.30 -1.95 6.17
C TRP A 41 3.61 -2.13 6.91
N GLY A 42 3.98 -1.11 7.66
CA GLY A 42 5.09 -1.18 8.55
C GLY A 42 4.86 -0.41 9.84
N ARG A 43 5.62 -0.80 10.86
CA ARG A 43 5.67 -0.18 12.17
C ARG A 43 7.10 -0.21 12.67
N MET A 44 7.59 0.91 13.16
CA MET A 44 8.89 0.98 13.80
C MET A 44 8.81 1.72 15.13
N ILE A 45 9.57 1.22 16.10
CA ILE A 45 9.78 1.87 17.39
C ILE A 45 11.20 2.42 17.41
N VAL A 46 11.31 3.73 17.60
CA VAL A 46 12.58 4.46 17.51
C VAL A 46 12.94 5.02 18.87
N ASP A 47 14.14 4.72 19.37
CA ASP A 47 14.69 5.37 20.56
C ASP A 47 15.07 6.82 20.23
N LYS A 48 14.55 7.77 21.01
CA LYS A 48 14.73 9.22 20.77
C LYS A 48 16.14 9.71 21.09
N GLN A 49 16.85 9.05 22.02
CA GLN A 49 18.19 9.43 22.44
C GLN A 49 19.25 8.85 21.51
N ALA A 50 19.16 7.55 21.23
CA ALA A 50 20.09 6.83 20.38
C ALA A 50 19.82 7.02 18.88
N GLY A 51 18.58 7.38 18.50
CA GLY A 51 18.16 7.47 17.10
C GLY A 51 18.10 6.12 16.39
N THR A 52 18.06 5.03 17.15
CA THR A 52 18.06 3.65 16.65
C THR A 52 16.65 3.11 16.50
N VAL A 53 16.45 2.22 15.52
CA VAL A 53 15.23 1.43 15.39
C VAL A 53 15.37 0.19 16.29
N GLU A 54 14.62 0.14 17.38
CA GLU A 54 14.66 -0.97 18.34
C GLU A 54 13.65 -2.07 18.05
N SER A 55 12.56 -1.71 17.36
CA SER A 55 11.59 -2.65 16.83
C SER A 55 11.21 -2.25 15.41
N PHE A 56 11.15 -3.24 14.52
CA PHE A 56 10.73 -3.07 13.13
C PHE A 56 9.83 -4.22 12.73
N ARG A 57 8.71 -3.89 12.07
CA ARG A 57 7.84 -4.82 11.39
C ARG A 57 7.45 -4.27 10.04
N LEU A 58 7.48 -5.10 9.02
CA LEU A 58 6.94 -4.84 7.69
C LEU A 58 6.12 -6.07 7.28
N TRP A 59 4.88 -5.90 6.82
CA TRP A 59 4.01 -7.02 6.50
C TRP A 59 2.98 -6.69 5.40
N LEU A 60 2.51 -7.73 4.74
CA LEU A 60 1.35 -7.65 3.85
C LEU A 60 0.04 -7.61 4.65
N PRO A 61 -0.87 -6.66 4.41
CA PRO A 61 -2.21 -6.69 5.00
C PRO A 61 -3.03 -7.83 4.41
N THR A 62 -3.15 -8.95 5.13
CA THR A 62 -3.90 -10.14 4.68
C THR A 62 -5.37 -10.15 5.12
N ASP A 63 -5.84 -9.07 5.73
CA ASP A 63 -7.23 -8.87 6.16
C ASP A 63 -8.20 -8.67 4.98
N GLN A 64 -7.66 -8.43 3.77
CA GLN A 64 -8.41 -8.31 2.53
C GLN A 64 -7.64 -8.98 1.37
N PRO A 65 -8.31 -9.40 0.28
CA PRO A 65 -7.63 -9.80 -0.95
C PRO A 65 -6.70 -8.67 -1.43
N LEU A 66 -5.48 -9.02 -1.81
CA LEU A 66 -4.49 -8.05 -2.26
C LEU A 66 -4.26 -8.18 -3.76
N ASN A 67 -4.14 -7.04 -4.40
CA ASN A 67 -3.71 -7.00 -5.79
C ASN A 67 -2.21 -7.26 -5.82
N VAL A 68 -1.77 -8.15 -6.70
CA VAL A 68 -0.36 -8.45 -6.88
C VAL A 68 -0.02 -8.38 -8.34
N HIS A 69 1.14 -7.81 -8.62
CA HIS A 69 1.68 -7.80 -9.96
C HIS A 69 2.82 -8.80 -10.01
N LEU A 70 2.68 -9.81 -10.87
CA LEU A 70 3.77 -10.71 -11.22
C LEU A 70 4.34 -10.30 -12.59
N THR A 71 5.54 -9.77 -12.58
CA THR A 71 6.25 -9.41 -13.81
C THR A 71 7.25 -10.50 -14.16
N VAL A 72 7.14 -11.06 -15.37
CA VAL A 72 8.06 -12.10 -15.86
C VAL A 72 8.66 -11.64 -17.19
N ALA A 73 9.92 -11.18 -17.17
CA ALA A 73 10.60 -10.83 -18.41
C ALA A 73 11.06 -12.11 -19.15
N GLY A 74 10.54 -12.35 -20.37
CA GLY A 74 10.80 -13.55 -21.17
C GLY A 74 10.36 -13.41 -22.63
N MET A 75 10.87 -14.24 -23.54
CA MET A 75 10.58 -14.11 -24.98
C MET A 75 9.10 -14.38 -25.30
N VAL A 76 8.43 -13.42 -25.94
CA VAL A 76 7.08 -13.59 -26.50
C VAL A 76 7.18 -14.16 -27.93
N PRO A 77 6.37 -15.16 -28.33
CA PRO A 77 6.33 -15.66 -29.71
C PRO A 77 5.98 -14.55 -30.72
N GLN A 78 6.53 -14.61 -31.94
CA GLN A 78 6.27 -13.63 -32.99
C GLN A 78 4.77 -13.47 -33.29
N GLY A 79 4.31 -12.21 -33.39
CA GLY A 79 2.96 -11.87 -33.88
C GLY A 79 2.00 -11.22 -32.87
N LYS A 80 2.44 -10.96 -31.63
CA LYS A 80 1.64 -10.21 -30.63
C LYS A 80 2.31 -8.86 -30.30
N THR A 81 1.51 -7.80 -30.20
CA THR A 81 1.97 -6.42 -29.93
C THR A 81 2.19 -6.21 -28.43
N GLU A 82 3.30 -5.57 -28.05
CA GLU A 82 3.59 -5.19 -26.66
C GLU A 82 2.73 -3.99 -26.21
N PRO A 83 2.23 -3.97 -24.96
CA PRO A 83 1.71 -2.77 -24.32
C PRO A 83 2.77 -1.66 -24.17
N GLU A 84 2.37 -0.39 -24.32
CA GLU A 84 3.27 0.78 -24.33
C GLU A 84 4.12 0.95 -23.06
N TYR A 85 3.61 0.58 -21.88
CA TYR A 85 4.32 0.77 -20.60
C TYR A 85 5.53 -0.15 -20.39
N LEU A 86 5.73 -1.16 -21.25
CA LEU A 86 6.86 -2.10 -21.17
C LEU A 86 8.07 -1.69 -22.02
N GLN A 87 7.99 -0.59 -22.78
CA GLN A 87 9.06 -0.14 -23.68
C GLN A 87 10.31 0.41 -22.96
N GLU A 88 10.18 0.85 -21.70
CA GLU A 88 11.27 1.47 -20.93
C GLU A 88 12.19 0.46 -20.25
N LEU A 89 11.68 -0.75 -20.00
CA LEU A 89 12.47 -1.87 -19.50
C LEU A 89 13.18 -2.49 -20.71
N LYS A 90 14.32 -1.92 -21.14
CA LYS A 90 15.14 -2.49 -22.21
C LYS A 90 16.06 -3.56 -21.64
N PRO A 91 15.75 -4.87 -21.73
CA PRO A 91 16.72 -5.90 -21.37
C PRO A 91 17.88 -5.82 -22.37
N LYS A 92 19.11 -5.86 -21.85
CA LYS A 92 20.29 -6.07 -22.69
C LYS A 92 20.12 -7.43 -23.39
N ARG A 93 19.99 -7.41 -24.73
CA ARG A 93 19.80 -8.56 -25.66
C ARG A 93 18.36 -9.03 -25.87
N GLY A 94 17.60 -8.33 -26.73
CA GLY A 94 16.52 -8.94 -27.54
C GLY A 94 15.36 -9.64 -26.80
N ALA A 95 15.31 -9.58 -25.47
CA ALA A 95 14.20 -10.08 -24.69
C ALA A 95 13.05 -9.05 -24.72
N ARG A 96 11.83 -9.55 -24.79
CA ARG A 96 10.59 -8.78 -24.63
C ARG A 96 10.04 -9.09 -23.25
N ILE A 97 9.19 -8.24 -22.67
CA ILE A 97 8.73 -8.40 -21.29
C ILE A 97 7.27 -8.82 -21.31
N ALA A 98 6.92 -9.85 -20.53
CA ALA A 98 5.54 -10.22 -20.28
C ALA A 98 5.20 -9.83 -18.83
N SER A 99 4.07 -9.16 -18.64
CA SER A 99 3.55 -8.89 -17.31
C SER A 99 2.20 -9.59 -17.18
N GLN A 100 1.98 -10.23 -16.04
CA GLN A 100 0.66 -10.75 -15.66
C GLN A 100 0.20 -10.04 -14.40
N LEU A 101 -0.96 -9.40 -14.50
CA LEU A 101 -1.66 -8.78 -13.38
C LEU A 101 -2.76 -9.75 -12.95
N ASP A 102 -2.82 -10.07 -11.67
CA ASP A 102 -3.89 -10.89 -11.12
C ASP A 102 -4.25 -10.45 -9.71
N ILE A 103 -5.49 -10.71 -9.30
CA ILE A 103 -5.96 -10.46 -7.94
C ILE A 103 -6.04 -11.82 -7.27
N VAL A 104 -5.04 -12.11 -6.44
CA VAL A 104 -4.96 -13.40 -5.77
C VAL A 104 -4.85 -13.22 -4.27
N HIS A 105 -5.29 -14.23 -3.54
CA HIS A 105 -4.94 -14.33 -2.14
C HIS A 105 -3.42 -14.51 -2.00
N VAL A 106 -2.82 -13.80 -1.06
CA VAL A 106 -1.41 -13.93 -0.72
C VAL A 106 -1.30 -14.35 0.73
N ASP A 107 -0.50 -15.38 0.98
CA ASP A 107 -0.13 -15.75 2.34
C ASP A 107 0.62 -14.62 3.04
N GLN A 108 0.63 -14.65 4.36
CA GLN A 108 1.30 -13.64 5.16
C GLN A 108 2.81 -13.63 4.86
N MET A 109 3.29 -12.50 4.33
CA MET A 109 4.71 -12.20 4.22
C MET A 109 5.04 -11.08 5.22
N GLU A 110 6.02 -11.32 6.09
CA GLU A 110 6.48 -10.31 7.04
C GLU A 110 7.99 -10.37 7.32
N LEU A 111 8.56 -9.19 7.55
CA LEU A 111 9.89 -8.98 8.10
C LEU A 111 9.73 -8.41 9.50
N VAL A 112 10.31 -9.09 10.49
CA VAL A 112 10.12 -8.80 11.91
C VAL A 112 11.47 -8.76 12.61
N SER A 113 11.72 -7.71 13.40
CA SER A 113 12.88 -7.61 14.29
C SER A 113 12.79 -8.56 15.48
N ALA A 114 13.88 -8.73 16.24
CA ALA A 114 13.92 -9.64 17.39
C ALA A 114 12.92 -9.29 18.52
N ASN A 115 12.51 -8.02 18.66
CA ASN A 115 11.52 -7.60 19.66
C ASN A 115 10.28 -6.95 19.01
N PRO A 116 9.33 -7.72 18.48
CA PRO A 116 8.11 -7.18 17.87
C PRO A 116 7.11 -6.60 18.87
N LYS A 117 7.28 -6.90 20.17
CA LYS A 117 6.32 -6.54 21.23
C LYS A 117 6.75 -5.34 22.07
N LEU A 118 7.91 -4.75 21.79
CA LEU A 118 8.41 -3.57 22.51
C LEU A 118 7.35 -2.47 22.66
N ALA A 119 6.50 -2.28 21.65
CA ALA A 119 5.47 -1.27 21.68
C ALA A 119 4.40 -1.48 22.76
N ASP A 120 4.19 -2.72 23.19
CA ASP A 120 3.24 -3.10 24.25
C ASP A 120 3.84 -2.94 25.65
N GLU A 121 5.17 -2.78 25.74
CA GLU A 121 5.94 -2.62 26.99
C GLU A 121 6.18 -1.15 27.35
N LEU A 122 5.84 -0.22 26.45
CA LEU A 122 6.09 1.21 26.60
C LEU A 122 4.85 1.97 27.08
N ASP A 123 5.08 2.90 28.03
CA ASP A 123 4.07 3.85 28.47
C ASP A 123 3.98 5.05 27.50
N TRP A 124 2.94 5.06 26.67
CA TRP A 124 2.69 6.14 25.71
C TRP A 124 2.11 7.37 26.42
N LEU A 125 2.73 8.53 26.22
CA LEU A 125 2.26 9.81 26.76
C LEU A 125 1.11 10.37 25.92
N ASP A 126 1.20 10.19 24.61
CA ASP A 126 0.18 10.53 23.65
C ASP A 126 0.14 9.49 22.53
N SER A 127 -1.05 9.23 22.01
CA SER A 127 -1.23 8.24 20.95
C SER A 127 -2.49 8.49 20.14
N ILE A 128 -2.36 8.21 18.85
CA ILE A 128 -3.47 8.10 17.91
C ILE A 128 -3.86 6.62 17.82
N ASP A 129 -5.17 6.38 17.79
CA ASP A 129 -5.74 5.05 17.61
C ASP A 129 -5.19 4.39 16.33
N MET A 130 -4.92 3.09 16.40
CA MET A 130 -4.30 2.35 15.30
C MET A 130 -5.15 2.37 14.03
N ALA A 131 -6.47 2.23 14.14
CA ALA A 131 -7.37 2.25 12.99
C ALA A 131 -7.45 3.64 12.38
N LEU A 132 -7.50 4.68 13.21
CA LEU A 132 -7.48 6.07 12.73
C LEU A 132 -6.15 6.41 12.03
N ALA A 133 -5.01 6.05 12.62
CA ALA A 133 -3.70 6.27 12.03
C ALA A 133 -3.53 5.54 10.69
N LYS A 134 -4.01 4.28 10.60
CA LYS A 134 -4.06 3.54 9.33
C LYS A 134 -4.96 4.24 8.31
N HIS A 135 -6.12 4.72 8.71
CA HIS A 135 -7.05 5.42 7.82
C HIS A 135 -6.43 6.70 7.25
N GLU A 136 -5.84 7.54 8.09
CA GLU A 136 -5.17 8.77 7.66
C GLU A 136 -3.95 8.49 6.78
N LEU A 137 -3.15 7.47 7.11
CA LEU A 137 -2.04 7.06 6.26
C LEU A 137 -2.52 6.56 4.89
N THR A 138 -3.62 5.82 4.85
CA THR A 138 -4.19 5.31 3.59
C THR A 138 -4.67 6.45 2.69
N LYS A 139 -5.26 7.51 3.26
CA LYS A 139 -5.67 8.72 2.51
C LYS A 139 -4.51 9.44 1.81
N ALA A 140 -3.27 9.29 2.31
CA ALA A 140 -2.09 9.82 1.63
C ALA A 140 -1.85 9.15 0.27
N PHE A 141 -2.20 7.87 0.14
CA PHE A 141 -2.10 7.11 -1.11
C PHE A 141 -3.35 7.25 -1.98
N TYR A 142 -4.53 7.29 -1.36
CA TYR A 142 -5.81 7.23 -2.04
C TYR A 142 -6.73 8.36 -1.57
N LYS A 143 -6.60 9.53 -2.21
CA LYS A 143 -7.39 10.72 -1.86
C LYS A 143 -8.91 10.50 -1.96
N PHE A 144 -9.34 9.58 -2.82
CA PHE A 144 -10.75 9.26 -3.00
C PHE A 144 -11.38 8.59 -1.75
N ILE A 145 -10.59 8.06 -0.81
CA ILE A 145 -11.11 7.55 0.47
C ILE A 145 -11.77 8.67 1.28
N GLY A 146 -11.35 9.92 1.09
CA GLY A 146 -11.97 11.08 1.72
C GLY A 146 -13.33 11.49 1.10
N ILE A 147 -13.77 10.82 0.04
CA ILE A 147 -15.09 11.08 -0.56
C ILE A 147 -16.17 10.45 0.33
N ASN A 148 -17.26 11.18 0.55
CA ASN A 148 -18.44 10.65 1.21
C ASN A 148 -19.21 9.72 0.27
N TRP A 149 -18.82 8.45 0.23
CA TRP A 149 -19.48 7.43 -0.56
C TRP A 149 -20.83 7.08 0.02
N VAL A 150 -21.90 7.32 -0.74
CA VAL A 150 -23.28 7.04 -0.35
C VAL A 150 -24.03 6.36 -1.50
N PRO A 151 -25.11 5.61 -1.21
CA PRO A 151 -25.97 5.06 -2.26
C PRO A 151 -26.50 6.14 -3.20
N TRP A 152 -26.76 5.77 -4.45
CA TRP A 152 -27.17 6.69 -5.52
C TRP A 152 -28.35 7.59 -5.12
N GLU A 153 -29.38 7.02 -4.49
CA GLU A 153 -30.58 7.76 -4.08
C GLU A 153 -30.23 8.84 -3.04
N THR A 154 -29.29 8.54 -2.15
CA THR A 154 -28.80 9.49 -1.14
C THR A 154 -27.94 10.57 -1.80
N ALA A 155 -27.08 10.20 -2.75
CA ALA A 155 -26.25 11.16 -3.48
C ALA A 155 -27.10 12.19 -4.24
N VAL A 156 -28.14 11.74 -4.95
CA VAL A 156 -29.07 12.61 -5.69
C VAL A 156 -29.82 13.55 -4.74
N LYS A 157 -30.31 13.02 -3.62
CA LYS A 157 -30.99 13.84 -2.59
C LYS A 157 -30.07 14.92 -2.03
N VAL A 158 -28.88 14.53 -1.56
CA VAL A 158 -27.89 15.45 -0.97
C VAL A 158 -27.42 16.50 -1.98
N ALA A 159 -27.21 16.10 -3.25
CA ALA A 159 -26.86 17.02 -4.33
C ALA A 159 -27.94 18.09 -4.55
N GLY A 160 -29.21 17.68 -4.55
CA GLY A 160 -30.35 18.59 -4.66
C GLY A 160 -30.49 19.53 -3.46
N GLU A 161 -30.39 19.01 -2.24
CA GLU A 161 -30.49 19.81 -1.00
C GLU A 161 -29.34 20.80 -0.86
N GLN A 162 -28.11 20.39 -1.18
CA GLN A 162 -26.92 21.24 -1.05
C GLN A 162 -26.65 22.12 -2.28
N GLN A 163 -27.43 21.98 -3.36
CA GLN A 163 -27.18 22.65 -4.64
C GLN A 163 -25.76 22.41 -5.16
N LYS A 164 -25.27 21.16 -5.02
CA LYS A 164 -23.92 20.74 -5.45
C LYS A 164 -24.00 19.58 -6.44
N PRO A 165 -23.16 19.54 -7.47
CA PRO A 165 -23.13 18.41 -8.40
C PRO A 165 -22.55 17.15 -7.74
N ILE A 166 -22.96 15.99 -8.25
CA ILE A 166 -22.29 14.71 -7.96
C ILE A 166 -20.97 14.70 -8.73
N LEU A 167 -19.84 14.53 -8.03
CA LEU A 167 -18.49 14.65 -8.62
C LEU A 167 -17.83 13.31 -8.97
N ALA A 168 -18.29 12.22 -8.35
CA ALA A 168 -17.75 10.89 -8.55
C ALA A 168 -18.85 9.85 -8.45
N VAL A 169 -18.80 8.84 -9.32
CA VAL A 169 -19.70 7.68 -9.32
C VAL A 169 -18.86 6.43 -9.52
N VAL A 170 -19.11 5.40 -8.72
CA VAL A 170 -18.53 4.07 -8.89
C VAL A 170 -19.63 3.17 -9.42
N LEU A 171 -19.40 2.57 -10.58
CA LEU A 171 -20.37 1.71 -11.25
C LEU A 171 -20.14 0.23 -10.96
N TRP A 172 -18.88 -0.16 -10.78
CA TRP A 172 -18.45 -1.50 -10.41
C TRP A 172 -17.06 -1.43 -9.75
N GLY A 173 -16.68 -2.50 -9.04
CA GLY A 173 -15.40 -2.59 -8.36
C GLY A 173 -15.49 -2.12 -6.90
N ALA A 174 -14.55 -2.62 -6.10
CA ALA A 174 -14.46 -2.24 -4.71
C ALA A 174 -13.57 -0.98 -4.62
N LEU A 175 -14.01 0.01 -3.83
CA LEU A 175 -13.29 1.26 -3.60
C LEU A 175 -11.96 1.05 -2.87
N ASP A 176 -11.71 -0.16 -2.38
CA ASP A 176 -10.48 -0.57 -1.76
C ASP A 176 -9.47 -1.17 -2.75
N ASP A 177 -9.68 -1.05 -4.08
CA ASP A 177 -8.74 -1.50 -5.12
C ASP A 177 -7.31 -1.00 -4.82
N GLN A 178 -6.48 -1.93 -4.36
CA GLN A 178 -5.14 -1.65 -3.87
C GLN A 178 -4.08 -1.68 -5.00
N SER A 179 -4.44 -1.89 -6.28
CA SER A 179 -3.46 -1.79 -7.36
C SER A 179 -3.20 -0.32 -7.68
N CYS A 180 -1.92 0.08 -7.71
CA CYS A 180 -1.52 1.38 -8.25
C CYS A 180 -1.59 1.42 -9.76
#